data_AF-A0A6U6IY18-F1
#
_entry.id   AF-A0A6U6IY18-F1
#
_cell.length_a   1.000
_cell.length_b   1.000
_cell.length_c   1.000
_cell.angle_alpha   90.00
_cell.angle_beta   90.00
_cell.angle_gamma   90.00
#
_symmetry.space_group_name_H-M   'P 1'
#
loop_
_entity.id
_entity.type
_entity.pdbx_description
1 polymer ?
#
loop_
_entity_poly.entity_id
_entity_poly.type
_entity_poly.pdbx_seq_one_letter_code
_entity_poly.pdbx_strand_id
1 'polypeptide(L)'
;RPPASRTTELFLARSRSPPPIIPADLRRSIREVAEELWSEEGGIPAAADAAEREKGEGGSPISGEAPYPAETGRSYADRTSYFEKLANDGDPRAQHSLGLLLWSGYGGCHVDPESSARWHAAAAAQDHLDGVAVLGGCLRTGTGVGKAKDVALGLKLIECAAERRNPTGINKRAALEETNGNFEEAYRMYSECWRRGNGNGDGGRGRCVPNALLLMNLGWCHVHGEGTTKDVPRGEDLWRRAAGMAPDEGSEEAAWLLYLQYKRDDPKEARQWLELAADLGFDEAVEEMN
;
A
#
# COMPACT_ATOMS: atom_id res chain seq x y z
N ARG A 1 -25.86 62.23 3.99
CA ARG A 1 -24.84 61.38 3.34
C ARG A 1 -24.41 60.29 4.32
N PRO A 2 -24.87 59.04 4.19
CA PRO A 2 -24.16 57.92 4.78
C PRO A 2 -23.04 57.45 3.82
N PRO A 3 -21.95 56.84 4.33
CA PRO A 3 -20.78 56.47 3.53
C PRO A 3 -21.03 55.19 2.70
N ALA A 4 -20.33 55.12 1.58
CA ALA A 4 -20.43 54.10 0.56
C ALA A 4 -20.12 52.68 1.06
N SER A 5 -20.86 51.74 0.50
CA SER A 5 -20.81 50.30 0.67
C SER A 5 -19.41 49.70 0.60
N ARG A 6 -18.97 49.09 1.70
CA ARG A 6 -17.81 48.19 1.80
C ARG A 6 -18.20 46.76 1.40
N THR A 7 -18.96 46.62 0.30
CA THR A 7 -19.65 45.35 -0.04
C THR A 7 -19.21 44.77 -1.38
N THR A 8 -18.07 45.21 -1.94
CA THR A 8 -17.62 44.77 -3.27
C THR A 8 -16.24 44.09 -3.29
N GLU A 9 -15.64 43.80 -2.12
CA GLU A 9 -14.35 43.09 -2.02
C GLU A 9 -14.43 41.72 -1.32
N LEU A 10 -15.62 41.11 -1.24
CA LEU A 10 -15.81 39.80 -0.59
C LEU A 10 -16.32 38.70 -1.55
N PHE A 11 -16.28 38.95 -2.86
CA PHE A 11 -16.77 38.02 -3.88
C PHE A 11 -15.75 37.71 -4.98
N LEU A 12 -14.47 37.62 -4.63
CA LEU A 12 -13.43 37.06 -5.52
C LEU A 12 -12.43 36.18 -4.75
N ALA A 13 -12.88 35.46 -3.71
CA ALA A 13 -12.21 34.22 -3.33
C ALA A 13 -12.51 33.19 -4.43
N ARG A 14 -11.77 33.30 -5.55
CA ARG A 14 -11.75 32.32 -6.63
C ARG A 14 -11.67 30.94 -5.97
N SER A 15 -12.59 30.07 -6.35
CA SER A 15 -12.50 28.63 -6.14
C SER A 15 -11.13 28.16 -6.66
N ARG A 16 -10.14 28.15 -5.78
CA ARG A 16 -8.90 27.44 -6.05
C ARG A 16 -9.27 25.99 -5.83
N SER A 17 -9.32 25.26 -6.94
CA SER A 17 -9.41 23.83 -6.93
C SER A 17 -8.39 23.27 -5.94
N PRO A 18 -8.75 22.24 -5.16
CA PRO A 18 -7.80 21.61 -4.25
C PRO A 18 -6.56 21.18 -5.05
N PRO A 19 -5.35 21.32 -4.48
CA PRO A 19 -4.13 20.90 -5.17
C PRO A 19 -4.25 19.42 -5.56
N PRO A 20 -3.66 19.01 -6.71
CA PRO A 20 -3.71 17.63 -7.15
C PRO A 20 -3.13 16.71 -6.07
N ILE A 21 -3.68 15.49 -5.97
CA ILE A 21 -3.23 14.51 -4.99
C ILE A 21 -1.72 14.36 -5.15
N ILE A 22 -1.20 14.02 -6.33
CA ILE A 22 0.24 13.96 -6.59
C ILE A 22 0.72 15.26 -7.28
N PRO A 23 1.89 15.85 -6.91
CA PRO A 23 2.43 17.03 -7.56
C PRO A 23 2.62 16.82 -9.07
N ALA A 24 2.39 17.86 -9.87
CA ALA A 24 2.36 17.73 -11.33
C ALA A 24 3.69 17.28 -11.95
N ASP A 25 4.81 17.70 -11.36
CA ASP A 25 6.16 17.25 -11.74
C ASP A 25 6.36 15.76 -11.46
N LEU A 26 5.96 15.28 -10.28
CA LEU A 26 6.02 13.85 -9.95
C LEU A 26 5.10 13.01 -10.83
N ARG A 27 3.88 13.48 -11.14
CA ARG A 27 2.98 12.78 -12.08
C ARG A 27 3.58 12.62 -13.45
N ARG A 28 4.31 13.64 -13.94
CA ARG A 28 5.03 13.55 -15.21
C ARG A 28 6.12 12.48 -15.14
N SER A 29 6.96 12.50 -14.12
CA SER A 29 8.03 11.51 -13.96
C SER A 29 7.50 10.09 -13.79
N ILE A 30 6.39 9.90 -13.04
CA ILE A 30 5.72 8.60 -12.93
C ILE A 30 5.26 8.10 -14.30
N ARG A 31 4.66 8.99 -15.11
CA ARG A 31 4.19 8.63 -16.45
C ARG A 31 5.34 8.26 -17.38
N GLU A 32 6.43 9.02 -17.37
CA GLU A 32 7.64 8.72 -18.16
C GLU A 32 8.21 7.33 -17.80
N VAL A 33 8.29 7.02 -16.51
CA VAL A 33 8.71 5.69 -16.02
C VAL A 33 7.73 4.61 -16.48
N ALA A 34 6.42 4.83 -16.33
CA ALA A 34 5.43 3.85 -16.76
C ALA A 34 5.49 3.61 -18.27
N GLU A 35 5.64 4.65 -19.09
CA GLU A 35 5.78 4.52 -20.55
C GLU A 35 7.04 3.75 -20.94
N GLU A 36 8.17 3.96 -20.25
CA GLU A 36 9.39 3.18 -20.46
C GLU A 36 9.18 1.70 -20.14
N LEU A 37 8.62 1.39 -18.97
CA LEU A 37 8.38 0.03 -18.51
C LEU A 37 7.35 -0.73 -19.35
N TRP A 38 6.40 -0.03 -20.01
CA TRP A 38 5.37 -0.63 -20.86
C TRP A 38 5.69 -0.57 -22.36
N SER A 39 6.88 -0.09 -22.74
CA SER A 39 7.23 0.20 -24.14
C SER A 39 7.21 -1.02 -25.06
N GLU A 40 7.47 -2.22 -24.53
CA GLU A 40 7.46 -3.49 -25.28
C GLU A 40 6.11 -4.23 -25.22
N GLU A 41 5.15 -3.74 -24.41
CA GLU A 41 3.95 -4.46 -24.00
C GLU A 41 2.66 -3.92 -24.64
N GLY A 42 2.79 -3.01 -25.62
CA GLY A 42 1.65 -2.43 -26.32
C GLY A 42 1.03 -1.21 -25.63
N GLY A 43 1.67 -0.69 -24.57
CA GLY A 43 1.26 0.52 -23.85
C GLY A 43 0.59 0.24 -22.50
N ILE A 44 0.42 1.29 -21.71
CA ILE A 44 -0.13 1.19 -20.35
C ILE A 44 -1.64 0.90 -20.42
N PRO A 45 -2.13 -0.19 -19.80
CA PRO A 45 -3.56 -0.40 -19.62
C PRO A 45 -4.14 0.75 -18.78
N ALA A 46 -4.99 1.57 -19.37
CA ALA A 46 -5.58 2.73 -18.73
C ALA A 46 -7.10 2.63 -18.76
N ALA A 47 -7.76 3.07 -17.69
CA ALA A 47 -9.22 3.11 -17.65
C ALA A 47 -9.75 3.99 -18.80
N ALA A 48 -10.85 3.57 -19.43
CA ALA A 48 -11.52 4.29 -20.52
C ALA A 48 -11.83 5.77 -20.20
N ASP A 49 -11.97 6.10 -18.92
CA ASP A 49 -12.37 7.43 -18.42
C ASP A 49 -11.22 8.24 -17.79
N ALA A 50 -9.95 7.89 -18.02
CA ALA A 50 -8.80 8.65 -17.52
C ALA A 50 -8.86 10.14 -17.92
N ALA A 51 -9.45 10.45 -19.07
CA ALA A 51 -9.70 11.80 -19.57
C ALA A 51 -10.90 12.53 -18.92
N GLU A 52 -11.83 11.81 -18.27
CA GLU A 52 -12.92 12.40 -17.49
C GLU A 52 -12.52 12.66 -16.04
N ARG A 53 -11.61 11.85 -15.47
CA ARG A 53 -11.04 12.07 -14.12
C ARG A 53 -10.16 13.32 -14.04
N GLU A 54 -9.48 13.71 -15.13
CA GLU A 54 -8.76 14.99 -15.22
C GLU A 54 -9.69 16.21 -15.06
N LYS A 55 -11.01 16.06 -15.24
CA LYS A 55 -12.00 17.14 -15.12
C LYS A 55 -12.65 17.23 -13.72
N GLY A 56 -12.36 16.29 -12.82
CA GLY A 56 -12.96 16.19 -11.49
C GLY A 56 -11.99 16.55 -10.36
N GLU A 57 -11.79 17.84 -10.11
CA GLU A 57 -11.02 18.30 -8.96
C GLU A 57 -11.83 18.13 -7.65
N GLY A 58 -11.54 17.10 -6.86
CA GLY A 58 -12.15 16.88 -5.53
C GLY A 58 -12.35 15.43 -5.05
N GLY A 59 -11.72 14.42 -5.69
CA GLY A 59 -11.84 13.02 -5.27
C GLY A 59 -10.96 12.62 -4.08
N SER A 60 -11.37 11.59 -3.34
CA SER A 60 -10.50 10.90 -2.37
C SER A 60 -9.31 10.26 -3.11
N PRO A 61 -8.11 10.21 -2.50
CA PRO A 61 -7.00 9.49 -3.10
C PRO A 61 -7.35 8.03 -3.35
N ILE A 62 -6.93 7.50 -4.51
CA ILE A 62 -7.06 6.08 -4.82
C ILE A 62 -6.00 5.35 -4.01
N SER A 63 -6.44 4.42 -3.17
CA SER A 63 -5.57 3.60 -2.34
C SER A 63 -6.24 2.27 -2.02
N GLY A 64 -5.43 1.33 -1.53
CA GLY A 64 -5.81 0.00 -1.10
C GLY A 64 -5.92 -1.01 -2.25
N GLU A 65 -6.01 -2.27 -1.87
CA GLU A 65 -6.19 -3.38 -2.80
C GLU A 65 -7.59 -3.41 -3.44
N ALA A 66 -7.70 -4.06 -4.59
CA ALA A 66 -8.99 -4.36 -5.20
C ALA A 66 -9.72 -5.47 -4.40
N PRO A 67 -11.04 -5.36 -4.22
CA PRO A 67 -11.80 -6.36 -3.49
C PRO A 67 -11.78 -7.71 -4.22
N TYR A 68 -11.55 -8.78 -3.47
CA TYR A 68 -11.57 -10.15 -3.98
C TYR A 68 -12.78 -10.93 -3.43
N PRO A 69 -13.66 -11.50 -4.29
CA PRO A 69 -14.87 -12.18 -3.84
C PRO A 69 -14.59 -13.62 -3.38
N ALA A 70 -13.79 -13.79 -2.33
CA ALA A 70 -13.42 -15.11 -1.77
C ALA A 70 -14.65 -15.93 -1.35
N GLU A 71 -15.70 -15.27 -0.84
CA GLU A 71 -16.94 -15.92 -0.39
C GLU A 71 -17.74 -16.59 -1.51
N THR A 72 -17.40 -16.34 -2.78
CA THR A 72 -18.09 -16.94 -3.94
C THR A 72 -17.58 -18.33 -4.33
N GLY A 73 -16.75 -18.96 -3.47
CA GLY A 73 -16.15 -20.27 -3.72
C GLY A 73 -14.94 -20.23 -4.66
N ARG A 74 -14.39 -19.03 -4.92
CA ARG A 74 -13.10 -18.90 -5.63
C ARG A 74 -11.97 -19.19 -4.66
N SER A 75 -11.00 -19.97 -5.12
CA SER A 75 -9.82 -20.27 -4.31
C SER A 75 -8.90 -19.06 -4.22
N TYR A 76 -8.01 -19.02 -3.24
CA TYR A 76 -6.97 -17.99 -3.19
C TYR A 76 -6.06 -18.02 -4.43
N ALA A 77 -5.82 -19.21 -4.99
CA ALA A 77 -5.02 -19.41 -6.19
C ALA A 77 -5.66 -18.82 -7.48
N ASP A 78 -6.93 -18.39 -7.45
CA ASP A 78 -7.58 -17.75 -8.60
C ASP A 78 -7.37 -16.22 -8.63
N ARG A 79 -6.76 -15.63 -7.59
CA ARG A 79 -6.61 -14.17 -7.43
C ARG A 79 -5.87 -13.52 -8.59
N THR A 80 -4.76 -14.12 -9.06
CA THR A 80 -3.98 -13.56 -10.17
C THR A 80 -4.85 -13.41 -11.42
N SER A 81 -5.53 -14.48 -11.84
CA SER A 81 -6.39 -14.44 -13.04
C SER A 81 -7.58 -13.48 -12.91
N TYR A 82 -8.05 -13.25 -11.68
CA TYR A 82 -9.13 -12.30 -11.41
C TYR A 82 -8.65 -10.86 -11.55
N PHE A 83 -7.55 -10.50 -10.89
CA PHE A 83 -7.02 -9.15 -10.97
C PHE A 83 -6.39 -8.84 -12.32
N GLU A 84 -5.84 -9.81 -13.04
CA GLU A 84 -5.35 -9.63 -14.41
C GLU A 84 -6.43 -9.07 -15.33
N LYS A 85 -7.67 -9.57 -15.25
CA LYS A 85 -8.79 -9.05 -16.06
C LYS A 85 -9.07 -7.58 -15.74
N LEU A 86 -9.23 -7.26 -14.45
CA LEU A 86 -9.54 -5.89 -14.00
C LEU A 86 -8.38 -4.91 -14.24
N ALA A 87 -7.14 -5.38 -14.10
CA ALA A 87 -5.94 -4.59 -14.33
C ALA A 87 -5.78 -4.23 -15.81
N ASN A 88 -6.10 -5.17 -16.71
CA ASN A 88 -6.16 -4.94 -18.15
C ASN A 88 -7.31 -4.00 -18.55
N ASP A 89 -8.43 -4.03 -17.83
CA ASP A 89 -9.52 -3.03 -17.96
C ASP A 89 -9.13 -1.65 -17.39
N GLY A 90 -7.94 -1.52 -16.81
CA GLY A 90 -7.37 -0.28 -16.34
C GLY A 90 -7.71 0.08 -14.90
N ASP A 91 -8.25 -0.83 -14.09
CA ASP A 91 -8.53 -0.56 -12.67
C ASP A 91 -7.21 -0.41 -11.87
N PRO A 92 -6.87 0.78 -11.35
CA PRO A 92 -5.60 1.00 -10.67
C PRO A 92 -5.45 0.21 -9.36
N ARG A 93 -6.55 -0.14 -8.68
CA ARG A 93 -6.48 -1.01 -7.49
C ARG A 93 -6.15 -2.44 -7.88
N ALA A 94 -6.72 -2.93 -8.98
CA ALA A 94 -6.41 -4.26 -9.49
C ALA A 94 -4.99 -4.33 -10.04
N GLN A 95 -4.51 -3.27 -10.71
CA GLN A 95 -3.11 -3.15 -11.13
C GLN A 95 -2.17 -3.21 -9.92
N HIS A 96 -2.48 -2.50 -8.83
CA HIS A 96 -1.72 -2.61 -7.59
C HIS A 96 -1.76 -4.03 -7.01
N SER A 97 -2.95 -4.62 -6.83
CA SER A 97 -3.10 -5.98 -6.28
C SER A 97 -2.39 -7.04 -7.13
N LEU A 98 -2.48 -6.97 -8.46
CA LEU A 98 -1.74 -7.87 -9.35
C LEU A 98 -0.22 -7.69 -9.22
N GLY A 99 0.23 -6.44 -9.09
CA GLY A 99 1.65 -6.15 -8.82
C GLY A 99 2.15 -6.78 -7.53
N LEU A 100 1.33 -6.80 -6.47
CA LEU A 100 1.66 -7.46 -5.20
C LEU A 100 1.76 -8.98 -5.35
N LEU A 101 0.82 -9.62 -6.06
CA LEU A 101 0.85 -11.07 -6.30
C LEU A 101 2.08 -11.48 -7.13
N LEU A 102 2.42 -10.71 -8.17
CA LEU A 102 3.62 -10.96 -8.98
C LEU A 102 4.90 -10.69 -8.20
N TRP A 103 4.87 -9.81 -7.20
CA TRP A 103 6.02 -9.61 -6.32
C TRP A 103 6.26 -10.81 -5.39
N SER A 104 5.21 -11.29 -4.73
CA SER A 104 5.31 -12.38 -3.75
C SER A 104 5.28 -13.78 -4.35
N GLY A 105 4.70 -13.94 -5.54
CA GLY A 105 4.39 -15.27 -6.10
C GLY A 105 3.15 -15.91 -5.47
N TYR A 106 2.36 -15.16 -4.69
CA TYR A 106 1.14 -15.69 -4.09
C TYR A 106 -0.06 -15.59 -5.03
N GLY A 107 -1.16 -16.26 -4.69
CA GLY A 107 -2.42 -16.13 -5.42
C GLY A 107 -2.43 -16.83 -6.79
N GLY A 108 -1.55 -17.81 -6.99
CA GLY A 108 -1.52 -18.69 -8.18
C GLY A 108 -0.55 -18.27 -9.29
N CYS A 109 0.41 -17.38 -9.01
CA CYS A 109 1.45 -17.00 -9.98
C CYS A 109 2.86 -17.32 -9.48
N HIS A 110 3.86 -17.08 -10.34
CA HIS A 110 5.26 -17.11 -9.96
C HIS A 110 5.75 -15.69 -9.70
N VAL A 111 6.83 -15.57 -8.91
CA VAL A 111 7.52 -14.30 -8.68
C VAL A 111 8.01 -13.74 -10.02
N ASP A 112 7.57 -12.54 -10.35
CA ASP A 112 7.95 -11.75 -11.53
C ASP A 112 8.05 -10.26 -11.14
N PRO A 113 9.24 -9.83 -10.68
CA PRO A 113 9.44 -8.46 -10.23
C PRO A 113 9.34 -7.42 -11.34
N GLU A 114 9.63 -7.79 -12.60
CA GLU A 114 9.55 -6.88 -13.75
C GLU A 114 8.09 -6.56 -14.07
N SER A 115 7.24 -7.59 -14.14
CA SER A 115 5.79 -7.42 -14.30
C SER A 115 5.17 -6.69 -13.09
N SER A 116 5.62 -7.00 -11.87
CA SER A 116 5.19 -6.27 -10.67
C SER A 116 5.47 -4.77 -10.78
N ALA A 117 6.70 -4.38 -11.13
CA ALA A 117 7.07 -2.98 -11.30
C ALA A 117 6.25 -2.28 -12.40
N ARG A 118 6.00 -2.96 -13.53
CA ARG A 118 5.13 -2.48 -14.62
C ARG A 118 3.72 -2.17 -14.11
N TRP A 119 3.09 -3.10 -13.40
CA TRP A 119 1.72 -2.92 -12.90
C TRP A 119 1.62 -1.85 -11.82
N HIS A 120 2.61 -1.75 -10.92
CA HIS A 120 2.66 -0.63 -9.97
C HIS A 120 2.87 0.72 -10.65
N ALA A 121 3.65 0.77 -11.73
CA ALA A 121 3.80 1.99 -12.53
C ALA A 121 2.50 2.39 -13.24
N ALA A 122 1.74 1.43 -13.75
CA ALA A 122 0.41 1.67 -14.32
C ALA A 122 -0.56 2.24 -13.28
N ALA A 123 -0.60 1.64 -12.08
CA ALA A 123 -1.42 2.15 -10.97
C ALA A 123 -0.99 3.57 -10.54
N ALA A 124 0.32 3.80 -10.42
CA ALA A 124 0.88 5.09 -10.04
C ALA A 124 0.57 6.19 -11.07
N ALA A 125 0.59 5.87 -12.37
CA ALA A 125 0.24 6.79 -13.45
C ALA A 125 -1.23 7.24 -13.42
N GLN A 126 -2.07 6.53 -12.66
CA GLN A 126 -3.47 6.84 -12.38
C GLN A 126 -3.68 7.41 -10.96
N ASP A 127 -2.64 7.98 -10.35
CA ASP A 127 -2.65 8.60 -9.02
C ASP A 127 -2.97 7.64 -7.85
N HIS A 128 -2.74 6.32 -8.02
CA HIS A 128 -2.88 5.33 -6.93
C HIS A 128 -1.71 5.42 -5.94
N LEU A 129 -1.97 5.82 -4.70
CA LEU A 129 -0.89 6.10 -3.72
C LEU A 129 -0.07 4.88 -3.32
N ASP A 130 -0.68 3.69 -3.21
CA ASP A 130 0.10 2.47 -2.92
C ASP A 130 1.00 2.10 -4.10
N GLY A 131 0.51 2.18 -5.35
CA GLY A 131 1.33 2.04 -6.56
C GLY A 131 2.48 3.03 -6.61
N VAL A 132 2.25 4.30 -6.23
CA VAL A 132 3.31 5.33 -6.12
C VAL A 132 4.37 4.93 -5.10
N ALA A 133 3.94 4.48 -3.91
CA ALA A 133 4.85 4.05 -2.86
C ALA A 133 5.68 2.83 -3.30
N VAL A 134 5.05 1.82 -3.90
CA VAL A 134 5.73 0.60 -4.35
C VAL A 134 6.67 0.89 -5.52
N LEU A 135 6.24 1.66 -6.53
CA LEU A 135 7.12 2.13 -7.60
C LEU A 135 8.32 2.91 -7.03
N GLY A 136 8.10 3.75 -6.01
CA GLY A 136 9.18 4.44 -5.32
C GLY A 136 10.21 3.50 -4.73
N GLY A 137 9.76 2.39 -4.13
CA GLY A 137 10.61 1.29 -3.69
C GLY A 137 11.39 0.65 -4.83
N CYS A 138 10.71 0.26 -5.91
CA CYS A 138 11.32 -0.35 -7.09
C CYS A 138 12.39 0.53 -7.73
N LEU A 139 12.11 1.82 -7.93
CA LEU A 139 13.06 2.79 -8.48
C LEU A 139 14.28 2.99 -7.58
N ARG A 140 14.08 2.98 -6.26
CA ARG A 140 15.17 3.13 -5.28
C ARG A 140 16.10 1.93 -5.28
N THR A 141 15.57 0.72 -5.26
CA THR A 141 16.39 -0.51 -5.19
C THR A 141 16.90 -0.93 -6.57
N GLY A 142 16.15 -0.63 -7.63
CA GLY A 142 16.33 -1.15 -8.98
C GLY A 142 15.55 -2.44 -9.24
N THR A 143 14.70 -2.89 -8.31
CA THR A 143 13.99 -4.16 -8.46
C THR A 143 12.90 -4.05 -9.52
N GLY A 144 12.96 -4.90 -10.55
CA GLY A 144 11.98 -4.95 -11.63
C GLY A 144 12.03 -3.82 -12.66
N VAL A 145 12.77 -2.74 -12.38
CA VAL A 145 12.80 -1.54 -13.24
C VAL A 145 14.04 -1.45 -14.14
N GLY A 146 15.06 -2.28 -13.91
CA GLY A 146 16.26 -2.33 -14.73
C GLY A 146 16.93 -0.97 -14.92
N LYS A 147 16.96 -0.47 -16.15
CA LYS A 147 17.59 0.82 -16.52
C LYS A 147 16.82 2.04 -16.01
N ALA A 148 15.52 1.91 -15.74
CA ALA A 148 14.70 2.98 -15.19
C ALA A 148 14.99 3.27 -13.70
N LYS A 149 15.95 2.56 -13.07
CA LYS A 149 16.37 2.80 -11.69
C LYS A 149 16.74 4.28 -11.48
N ASP A 150 16.00 4.95 -10.60
CA ASP A 150 16.27 6.31 -10.14
C ASP A 150 16.05 6.41 -8.64
N VAL A 151 17.16 6.47 -7.89
CA VAL A 151 17.13 6.54 -6.43
C VAL A 151 16.47 7.84 -5.94
N ALA A 152 16.75 8.96 -6.60
CA ALA A 152 16.25 10.26 -6.16
C ALA A 152 14.75 10.38 -6.40
N LEU A 153 14.26 9.93 -7.56
CA LEU A 153 12.83 9.84 -7.83
C LEU A 153 12.15 8.87 -6.87
N GLY A 154 12.74 7.69 -6.66
CA GLY A 154 12.19 6.67 -5.77
C GLY A 154 11.93 7.18 -4.35
N LEU A 155 12.90 7.90 -3.77
CA LEU A 155 12.75 8.52 -2.45
C LEU A 155 11.67 9.61 -2.43
N LYS A 156 11.57 10.43 -3.49
CA LYS A 156 10.50 11.46 -3.60
C LYS A 156 9.11 10.83 -3.67
N LEU A 157 8.96 9.69 -4.36
CA LEU A 157 7.67 9.00 -4.45
C LEU A 157 7.25 8.39 -3.10
N ILE A 158 8.20 7.79 -2.38
CA ILE A 158 7.96 7.27 -1.02
C ILE A 158 7.52 8.40 -0.08
N GLU A 159 8.25 9.52 -0.07
CA GLU A 159 7.88 10.68 0.77
C GLU A 159 6.52 11.24 0.37
N CYS A 160 6.27 11.39 -0.94
CA CYS A 160 5.00 11.86 -1.46
C CYS A 160 3.82 11.02 -0.94
N ALA A 161 3.91 9.68 -1.00
CA ALA A 161 2.88 8.79 -0.47
C ALA A 161 2.74 8.90 1.06
N ALA A 162 3.85 8.93 1.80
CA ALA A 162 3.86 9.02 3.26
C ALA A 162 3.24 10.34 3.78
N GLU A 163 3.58 11.48 3.17
CA GLU A 163 3.01 12.80 3.51
C GLU A 163 1.49 12.86 3.30
N ARG A 164 0.99 12.07 2.34
CA ARG A 164 -0.45 11.90 2.06
C ARG A 164 -1.12 10.90 2.99
N ARG A 165 -0.41 10.43 4.01
CA ARG A 165 -0.90 9.48 5.02
C ARG A 165 -1.31 8.14 4.39
N ASN A 166 -0.70 7.76 3.28
CA ASN A 166 -0.89 6.42 2.71
C ASN A 166 -0.08 5.40 3.56
N PRO A 167 -0.69 4.32 4.05
CA PRO A 167 -0.03 3.35 4.93
C PRO A 167 1.15 2.66 4.26
N THR A 168 1.06 2.33 2.97
CA THR A 168 2.16 1.71 2.19
C THR A 168 3.35 2.66 2.05
N GLY A 169 3.11 3.95 1.81
CA GLY A 169 4.13 5.00 1.81
C GLY A 169 4.78 5.17 3.19
N ILE A 170 3.98 5.19 4.25
CA ILE A 170 4.47 5.23 5.63
C ILE A 170 5.35 4.01 5.94
N ASN A 171 4.93 2.80 5.56
CA ASN A 171 5.73 1.59 5.74
C ASN A 171 7.08 1.69 5.05
N LYS A 172 7.10 2.10 3.77
CA LYS A 172 8.35 2.21 3.03
C LYS A 172 9.26 3.28 3.60
N ARG A 173 8.72 4.41 4.06
CA ARG A 173 9.52 5.44 4.72
C ARG A 173 10.05 4.98 6.09
N ALA A 174 9.23 4.31 6.89
CA ALA A 174 9.66 3.76 8.18
C ALA A 174 10.76 2.70 8.01
N ALA A 175 10.67 1.83 7.00
CA ALA A 175 11.74 0.88 6.66
C ALA A 175 13.08 1.57 6.27
N LEU A 176 13.02 2.79 5.70
CA LEU A 176 14.23 3.59 5.47
C LEU A 176 14.84 4.09 6.78
N GLU A 177 13.99 4.50 7.73
CA GLU A 177 14.44 4.91 9.07
C GLU A 177 15.05 3.74 9.83
N GLU A 178 14.44 2.55 9.79
CA GLU A 178 15.00 1.32 10.36
C GLU A 178 16.37 0.98 9.76
N THR A 179 16.52 1.08 8.43
CA THR A 179 17.80 0.87 7.74
C THR A 179 18.87 1.86 8.20
N ASN A 180 18.47 3.08 8.59
CA ASN A 180 19.36 4.11 9.14
C ASN A 180 19.60 3.95 10.66
N GLY A 181 19.01 2.94 11.31
CA GLY A 181 19.06 2.72 12.75
C GLY A 181 18.12 3.60 13.57
N ASN A 182 17.23 4.36 12.91
CA ASN A 182 16.28 5.28 13.53
C ASN A 182 14.97 4.57 13.92
N PHE A 183 15.07 3.48 14.67
CA PHE A 183 13.91 2.63 15.03
C PHE A 183 12.81 3.40 15.80
N GLU A 184 13.18 4.38 16.63
CA GLU A 184 12.20 5.23 17.34
C GLU A 184 11.33 6.05 16.39
N GLU A 185 11.91 6.56 15.30
CA GLU A 185 11.18 7.32 14.29
C GLU A 185 10.27 6.41 13.46
N ALA A 186 10.77 5.23 13.07
CA ALA A 186 9.95 4.22 12.39
C ALA A 186 8.73 3.82 13.24
N TYR A 187 8.95 3.47 14.51
CA TYR A 187 7.88 3.18 15.46
C TYR A 187 6.88 4.34 15.59
N ARG A 188 7.38 5.58 15.69
CA ARG A 188 6.54 6.78 15.77
C ARG A 188 5.64 6.91 14.54
N MET A 189 6.17 6.64 13.35
CA MET A 189 5.44 6.69 12.10
C MET A 189 4.31 5.65 12.05
N TYR A 190 4.61 4.38 12.34
CA TYR A 190 3.60 3.31 12.41
C TYR A 190 2.51 3.63 13.44
N SER A 191 2.91 4.04 14.64
CA SER A 191 2.01 4.39 15.74
C SER A 191 1.10 5.57 15.41
N GLU A 192 1.62 6.58 14.70
CA GLU A 192 0.85 7.74 14.27
C GLU A 192 -0.23 7.36 13.25
N CYS A 193 0.11 6.51 12.26
CA CYS A 193 -0.90 6.03 11.32
C CYS A 193 -1.98 5.21 12.04
N TRP A 194 -1.59 4.25 12.90
CA TRP A 194 -2.51 3.43 13.69
C TRP A 194 -3.49 4.27 14.52
N ARG A 195 -2.98 5.26 15.27
CA ARG A 195 -3.81 6.11 16.14
C ARG A 195 -4.78 6.97 15.33
N ARG A 196 -4.35 7.47 14.18
CA ARG A 196 -5.20 8.26 13.26
C ARG A 196 -6.27 7.44 12.57
N GLY A 197 -6.03 6.15 12.35
CA GLY A 197 -7.03 5.22 11.82
C GLY A 197 -8.15 4.91 12.80
N ASN A 198 -7.81 4.79 14.08
CA ASN A 198 -8.74 4.40 15.16
C ASN A 198 -9.34 5.56 15.97
N GLY A 199 -8.93 6.80 15.72
CA GLY A 199 -9.33 7.97 16.51
C GLY A 199 -10.57 8.70 15.99
N ASN A 200 -11.55 8.92 16.88
CA ASN A 200 -12.74 9.78 16.77
C ASN A 200 -12.43 11.31 16.70
N GLY A 201 -11.31 11.73 16.12
CA GLY A 201 -10.70 13.04 16.42
C GLY A 201 -10.67 14.12 15.33
N ASP A 202 -10.93 13.82 14.05
CA ASP A 202 -10.72 14.81 12.95
C ASP A 202 -11.95 15.08 12.06
N GLY A 203 -13.14 14.61 12.44
CA GLY A 203 -14.34 14.83 11.63
C GLY A 203 -14.28 14.17 10.24
N GLY A 204 -13.43 13.16 10.05
CA GLY A 204 -13.37 12.33 8.84
C GLY A 204 -12.49 12.88 7.72
N ARG A 205 -11.74 13.97 7.94
CA ARG A 205 -10.82 14.51 6.92
C ARG A 205 -9.37 14.12 7.22
N GLY A 206 -8.90 13.09 6.51
CA GLY A 206 -7.50 12.70 6.47
C GLY A 206 -7.18 11.34 7.08
N ARG A 207 -8.16 10.53 7.50
CA ARG A 207 -7.94 9.20 8.11
C ARG A 207 -6.84 8.38 7.40
N CYS A 208 -5.82 7.95 8.15
CA CYS A 208 -4.87 6.92 7.71
C CYS A 208 -5.53 5.59 8.05
N VAL A 209 -6.01 4.81 7.07
CA VAL A 209 -6.53 3.47 7.35
C VAL A 209 -5.33 2.52 7.29
N PRO A 210 -4.90 1.91 8.41
CA PRO A 210 -3.79 0.97 8.42
C PRO A 210 -4.07 -0.23 7.50
N ASN A 211 -3.08 -0.66 6.74
CA ASN A 211 -3.11 -1.95 6.04
C ASN A 211 -2.47 -3.06 6.90
N ALA A 212 -2.64 -4.32 6.50
CA ALA A 212 -2.14 -5.47 7.26
C ALA A 212 -0.63 -5.39 7.48
N LEU A 213 0.15 -5.09 6.44
CA LEU A 213 1.60 -4.89 6.54
C LEU A 213 2.01 -3.83 7.60
N LEU A 214 1.30 -2.70 7.71
CA LEU A 214 1.61 -1.69 8.73
C LEU A 214 1.35 -2.20 10.14
N LEU A 215 0.25 -2.94 10.33
CA LEU A 215 -0.07 -3.56 11.62
C LEU A 215 0.93 -4.64 11.98
N MET A 216 1.38 -5.42 10.99
CA MET A 216 2.43 -6.42 11.15
C MET A 216 3.73 -5.77 11.66
N ASN A 217 4.21 -4.72 11.00
CA ASN A 217 5.43 -3.99 11.40
C ASN A 217 5.28 -3.32 12.78
N LEU A 218 4.13 -2.69 13.05
CA LEU A 218 3.90 -2.11 14.39
C LEU A 218 3.87 -3.19 15.47
N GLY A 219 3.31 -4.37 15.15
CA GLY A 219 3.33 -5.54 16.02
C GLY A 219 4.76 -6.00 16.30
N TRP A 220 5.62 -6.06 15.27
CA TRP A 220 7.04 -6.37 15.40
C TRP A 220 7.75 -5.42 16.37
N CYS A 221 7.55 -4.11 16.23
CA CYS A 221 8.12 -3.13 17.16
C CYS A 221 7.75 -3.45 18.61
N HIS A 222 6.50 -3.83 18.89
CA HIS A 222 6.05 -4.17 20.24
C HIS A 222 6.58 -5.52 20.74
N VAL A 223 6.57 -6.57 19.92
CA VAL A 223 7.08 -7.91 20.32
C VAL A 223 8.57 -7.88 20.62
N HIS A 224 9.34 -7.10 19.85
CA HIS A 224 10.80 -7.07 19.94
C HIS A 224 11.35 -5.86 20.71
N GLY A 225 10.52 -4.84 20.97
CA GLY A 225 10.97 -3.59 21.60
C GLY A 225 11.82 -2.73 20.66
N GLU A 226 11.58 -2.78 19.35
CA GLU A 226 12.30 -1.94 18.39
C GLU A 226 11.68 -0.54 18.36
N GLY A 227 12.49 0.46 18.73
CA GLY A 227 12.02 1.86 18.81
C GLY A 227 11.00 2.14 19.92
N THR A 228 10.70 1.15 20.77
CA THR A 228 9.72 1.24 21.85
C THR A 228 10.06 0.25 22.98
N THR A 229 9.33 0.28 24.09
CA THR A 229 9.45 -0.76 25.12
C THR A 229 8.73 -2.03 24.68
N LYS A 230 9.36 -3.19 24.90
CA LYS A 230 8.78 -4.51 24.61
C LYS A 230 7.43 -4.70 25.32
N ASP A 231 6.41 -5.05 24.53
CA ASP A 231 5.03 -5.31 24.93
C ASP A 231 4.43 -6.40 24.01
N VAL A 232 4.70 -7.67 24.37
CA VAL A 232 4.31 -8.82 23.55
C VAL A 232 2.79 -8.93 23.36
N PRO A 233 1.94 -8.82 24.40
CA PRO A 233 0.48 -8.93 24.22
C PRO A 233 -0.07 -7.89 23.24
N ARG A 234 0.45 -6.66 23.27
CA ARG A 234 0.05 -5.61 22.32
C ARG A 234 0.50 -5.91 20.90
N GLY A 235 1.72 -6.44 20.74
CA GLY A 235 2.24 -6.84 19.43
C GLY A 235 1.41 -7.98 18.80
N GLU A 236 1.05 -8.97 19.61
CA GLU A 236 0.19 -10.07 19.17
C GLU A 236 -1.24 -9.61 18.82
N ASP A 237 -1.83 -8.65 19.54
CA ASP A 237 -3.13 -8.06 19.15
C ASP A 237 -3.07 -7.41 17.76
N LEU A 238 -1.97 -6.70 17.47
CA LEU A 238 -1.75 -6.09 16.16
C LEU A 238 -1.56 -7.12 15.06
N TRP A 239 -0.79 -8.19 15.31
CA TRP A 239 -0.65 -9.30 14.37
C TRP A 239 -1.98 -10.03 14.13
N ARG A 240 -2.80 -10.25 15.15
CA ARG A 240 -4.14 -10.85 14.97
C ARG A 240 -5.04 -9.98 14.11
N ARG A 241 -4.97 -8.65 14.26
CA ARG A 241 -5.70 -7.72 13.41
C ARG A 241 -5.19 -7.75 11.97
N ALA A 242 -3.88 -7.79 11.77
CA ALA A 242 -3.26 -7.90 10.44
C ALA A 242 -3.69 -9.20 9.74
N ALA A 243 -3.59 -10.34 10.42
CA ALA A 243 -4.05 -11.63 9.91
C ALA A 243 -5.56 -11.63 9.61
N GLY A 244 -6.36 -10.95 10.44
CA GLY A 244 -7.80 -10.77 10.21
C GLY A 244 -8.18 -9.88 9.01
N MET A 245 -7.20 -9.21 8.39
CA MET A 245 -7.37 -8.47 7.13
C MET A 245 -7.10 -9.34 5.90
N ALA A 246 -6.87 -10.64 6.07
CA ALA A 246 -6.70 -11.56 4.96
C ALA A 246 -7.82 -11.38 3.91
N PRO A 247 -7.48 -11.29 2.62
CA PRO A 247 -6.19 -11.67 2.04
C PRO A 247 -5.24 -10.50 1.69
N ASP A 248 -5.33 -9.37 2.39
CA ASP A 248 -4.47 -8.20 2.13
C ASP A 248 -2.97 -8.50 2.39
N GLU A 249 -2.06 -7.84 1.67
CA GLU A 249 -0.60 -7.98 1.82
C GLU A 249 -0.14 -7.75 3.27
N GLY A 250 0.64 -8.72 3.79
CA GLY A 250 1.15 -8.75 5.16
C GLY A 250 0.25 -9.50 6.14
N SER A 251 -0.94 -9.95 5.73
CA SER A 251 -1.80 -10.81 6.56
C SER A 251 -1.21 -12.21 6.72
N GLU A 252 -0.57 -12.71 5.67
CA GLU A 252 0.11 -14.00 5.60
C GLU A 252 1.33 -14.07 6.52
N GLU A 253 2.19 -13.04 6.50
CA GLU A 253 3.36 -12.97 7.36
C GLU A 253 2.94 -12.74 8.83
N ALA A 254 1.90 -11.94 9.09
CA ALA A 254 1.35 -11.81 10.44
C ALA A 254 0.81 -13.13 10.99
N ALA A 255 0.14 -13.94 10.16
CA ALA A 255 -0.31 -15.28 10.52
C ALA A 255 0.88 -16.21 10.82
N TRP A 256 1.93 -16.18 9.98
CA TRP A 256 3.17 -16.92 10.24
C TRP A 256 3.84 -16.52 11.57
N LEU A 257 3.93 -15.23 11.86
CA LEU A 257 4.50 -14.72 13.11
C LEU A 257 3.69 -15.18 14.34
N LEU A 258 2.36 -15.22 14.25
CA LEU A 258 1.50 -15.80 15.28
C LEU A 258 1.71 -17.31 15.43
N TYR A 259 1.84 -18.06 14.33
CA TYR A 259 2.21 -19.47 14.39
C TYR A 259 3.50 -19.67 15.18
N LEU A 260 4.56 -18.94 14.85
CA LEU A 260 5.85 -19.05 15.53
C LEU A 260 5.78 -18.73 17.02
N GLN A 261 4.92 -17.77 17.39
CA GLN A 261 4.71 -17.37 18.78
C GLN A 261 3.99 -18.46 19.60
N TYR A 262 2.99 -19.11 19.01
CA TYR A 262 2.12 -20.05 19.71
C TYR A 262 2.54 -21.53 19.55
N LYS A 263 3.36 -21.90 18.58
CA LYS A 263 3.64 -23.31 18.22
C LYS A 263 4.11 -24.20 19.38
N ARG A 264 4.76 -23.63 20.39
CA ARG A 264 5.18 -24.36 21.60
C ARG A 264 4.12 -24.35 22.71
N ASP A 265 3.51 -23.19 22.94
CA ASP A 265 2.74 -22.92 24.16
C ASP A 265 1.22 -23.14 23.97
N ASP A 266 0.69 -22.94 22.76
CA ASP A 266 -0.67 -23.31 22.35
C ASP A 266 -0.69 -23.87 20.91
N PRO A 267 -0.41 -25.17 20.71
CA PRO A 267 -0.40 -25.79 19.39
C PRO A 267 -1.75 -25.76 18.68
N LYS A 268 -2.86 -25.61 19.41
CA LYS A 268 -4.20 -25.58 18.83
C LYS A 268 -4.45 -24.22 18.17
N GLU A 269 -4.12 -23.13 18.86
CA GLU A 269 -4.18 -21.79 18.26
C GLU A 269 -3.15 -21.66 17.13
N ALA A 270 -1.91 -22.14 17.33
CA ALA A 270 -0.86 -22.07 16.33
C ALA A 270 -1.27 -22.71 14.99
N ARG A 271 -1.96 -23.86 15.03
CA ARG A 271 -2.44 -24.55 13.83
C ARG A 271 -3.40 -23.68 12.99
N GLN A 272 -4.24 -22.86 13.62
CA GLN A 272 -5.16 -21.97 12.88
C GLN A 272 -4.39 -20.92 12.08
N TRP A 273 -3.32 -20.38 12.68
CA TRP A 273 -2.47 -19.40 12.03
C TRP A 273 -1.59 -20.00 10.94
N LEU A 274 -1.10 -21.22 11.15
CA LEU A 274 -0.37 -21.98 10.13
C LEU A 274 -1.24 -22.28 8.90
N GLU A 275 -2.47 -22.76 9.14
CA GLU A 275 -3.45 -23.02 8.08
C GLU A 275 -3.78 -21.74 7.30
N LEU A 276 -4.02 -20.61 7.98
CA LEU A 276 -4.26 -19.32 7.32
C LEU A 276 -3.07 -18.86 6.47
N ALA A 277 -1.85 -18.91 7.01
CA ALA A 277 -0.65 -18.51 6.26
C ALA A 277 -0.45 -19.39 5.01
N ALA A 278 -0.64 -20.71 5.14
CA ALA A 278 -0.55 -21.65 4.02
C ALA A 278 -1.65 -21.44 2.98
N ASP A 279 -2.89 -21.17 3.39
CA ASP A 279 -4.01 -20.86 2.49
C ASP A 279 -3.78 -19.56 1.70
N LEU A 280 -3.02 -18.61 2.28
CA LEU A 280 -2.55 -17.39 1.63
C LEU A 280 -1.26 -17.57 0.81
N GLY A 281 -0.75 -18.81 0.72
CA GLY A 281 0.41 -19.17 -0.10
C GLY A 281 1.76 -18.83 0.51
N PHE A 282 1.85 -18.54 1.81
CA PHE A 282 3.13 -18.26 2.47
C PHE A 282 4.04 -19.49 2.44
N ASP A 283 5.16 -19.41 1.72
CA ASP A 283 5.99 -20.56 1.36
C ASP A 283 6.42 -21.39 2.58
N GLU A 284 6.93 -20.75 3.64
CA GLU A 284 7.36 -21.45 4.85
C GLU A 284 6.19 -22.14 5.57
N ALA A 285 4.98 -21.60 5.50
CA ALA A 285 3.80 -22.23 6.07
C ALA A 285 3.32 -23.41 5.24
N VAL A 286 3.37 -23.29 3.91
CA VAL A 286 3.08 -24.40 2.99
C VAL A 286 4.07 -25.54 3.19
N GLU A 287 5.36 -25.24 3.35
CA GLU A 287 6.39 -26.23 3.65
C GLU A 287 6.18 -26.90 5.01
N GLU A 288 5.91 -26.13 6.07
CA GLU A 288 5.68 -26.66 7.42
C GLU A 288 4.43 -27.57 7.51
N MET A 289 3.47 -27.41 6.61
CA MET A 289 2.26 -28.25 6.53
C MET A 289 2.45 -29.59 5.80
N ASN A 290 3.54 -29.75 5.03
CA ASN A 290 3.83 -30.93 4.20
C ASN A 290 4.75 -31.93 4.90
#